data_AF-A0A931TQ25-F1
#
_entry.id   AF-A0A931TQ25-F1
#
_cell.length_a   1.000
_cell.length_b   1.000
_cell.length_c   1.000
_cell.angle_alpha   90.00
_cell.angle_beta   90.00
_cell.angle_gamma   90.00
#
_symmetry.space_group_name_H-M   'P 1'
#
loop_
_entity.id
_entity.type
_entity.pdbx_description
1 polymer ?
#
loop_
_entity_poly.entity_id
_entity_poly.type
_entity_poly.pdbx_seq_one_letter_code
_entity_poly.pdbx_strand_id
1 'polypeptide(L)'
;MRLFDYQKESIKVSYFAEKPSANIVHRFFKIRNLSSFYPYIGKHFFLSYQLINKIRYINNYFKTVNSYIKKEEFFLLYFETFQARKKRLHYKKLLIFKYFLIFFDFIINRVFPKIKGLNYLYYKMLKNKRVLSKAEILGRLVANGFEIVHFENIDGFCYVLSKKKEENYGNATSSYGIIFKMNRIGLGGKYFSLYKIRTMHSYSEYLQDYMINQEGFDVNGKLKNDFRVTPWGHFFRRLWIDELPQIINLIKRDIKLVGLRPVSKSYYEILPEDLKKARIKYRPGLIAPYVCLNYPTTFEGIIESERKYIQDKSKNPYFTDIKYFFFAVYNILIKGKRSA
;
A
#
# COMPACT_ATOMS: atom_id res chain seq x y z
N MET A 1 -22.84 -31.86 12.16
CA MET A 1 -21.86 -31.45 13.19
C MET A 1 -20.54 -32.15 12.88
N ARG A 2 -19.51 -31.41 12.46
CA ARG A 2 -18.11 -31.88 12.50
C ARG A 2 -17.27 -30.78 13.13
N LEU A 3 -17.22 -30.84 14.46
CA LEU A 3 -16.12 -30.32 15.26
C LEU A 3 -14.87 -31.12 14.88
N PHE A 4 -13.73 -30.44 14.81
CA PHE A 4 -12.44 -31.12 14.71
C PHE A 4 -11.49 -30.44 15.70
N ASP A 5 -10.68 -31.26 16.34
CA ASP A 5 -10.14 -31.09 17.68
C ASP A 5 -8.83 -30.28 17.83
N TYR A 6 -8.78 -29.64 19.01
CA TYR A 6 -7.70 -29.39 19.96
C TYR A 6 -6.41 -28.62 19.64
N GLN A 7 -6.00 -28.39 18.38
CA GLN A 7 -5.03 -27.29 18.08
C GLN A 7 -5.72 -26.02 17.54
N LYS A 8 -7.06 -26.05 17.50
CA LYS A 8 -7.96 -25.20 16.72
C LYS A 8 -8.65 -24.06 17.49
N GLU A 9 -8.35 -23.82 18.76
CA GLU A 9 -9.12 -22.86 19.59
C GLU A 9 -9.11 -21.41 19.10
N SER A 10 -8.19 -21.03 18.21
CA SER A 10 -8.03 -19.64 17.74
C SER A 10 -8.65 -19.32 16.38
N ILE A 11 -9.17 -20.32 15.64
CA ILE A 11 -9.64 -20.16 14.26
C ILE A 11 -11.10 -20.63 14.15
N LYS A 12 -12.03 -19.68 14.24
CA LYS A 12 -13.46 -19.93 14.03
C LYS A 12 -13.82 -19.76 12.55
N VAL A 13 -13.67 -20.83 11.78
CA VAL A 13 -14.01 -20.88 10.36
C VAL A 13 -15.03 -21.99 10.10
N SER A 14 -16.02 -21.72 9.25
CA SER A 14 -17.01 -22.71 8.81
C SER A 14 -16.78 -23.06 7.34
N TYR A 15 -16.80 -24.35 7.02
CA TYR A 15 -16.74 -24.85 5.65
C TYR A 15 -18.13 -25.16 5.11
N PHE A 16 -18.42 -24.70 3.90
CA PHE A 16 -19.68 -24.93 3.21
C PHE A 16 -19.42 -25.66 1.88
N ALA A 17 -20.03 -26.84 1.73
CA ALA A 17 -19.98 -27.66 0.51
C ALA A 17 -21.22 -27.45 -0.38
N GLU A 18 -21.23 -27.99 -1.59
CA GLU A 18 -22.18 -27.57 -2.64
C GLU A 18 -23.66 -27.88 -2.34
N LYS A 19 -24.02 -28.92 -1.59
CA LYS A 19 -25.42 -29.21 -1.17
C LYS A 19 -25.38 -30.01 0.12
N PRO A 20 -26.14 -29.75 1.22
CA PRO A 20 -27.24 -28.81 1.54
C PRO A 20 -26.83 -27.45 2.15
N SER A 21 -25.54 -27.11 2.13
CA SER A 21 -25.00 -25.85 2.70
C SER A 21 -25.23 -24.60 1.85
N ALA A 22 -25.60 -24.72 0.57
CA ALA A 22 -25.95 -23.59 -0.29
C ALA A 22 -27.10 -22.74 0.27
N ASN A 23 -28.09 -23.37 0.94
CA ASN A 23 -29.17 -22.67 1.63
C ASN A 23 -28.67 -21.83 2.82
N ILE A 24 -27.63 -22.28 3.51
CA ILE A 24 -27.03 -21.56 4.64
C ILE A 24 -26.21 -20.37 4.14
N VAL A 25 -25.43 -20.56 3.07
CA VAL A 25 -24.67 -19.48 2.43
C VAL A 25 -25.60 -18.43 1.84
N HIS A 26 -26.64 -18.86 1.11
CA HIS A 26 -27.67 -17.96 0.58
C HIS A 26 -28.42 -17.23 1.71
N ARG A 27 -28.78 -17.92 2.80
CA ARG A 27 -29.39 -17.27 3.98
C ARG A 27 -28.43 -16.29 4.65
N PHE A 28 -27.14 -16.61 4.75
CA PHE A 28 -26.12 -15.70 5.28
C PHE A 28 -25.99 -14.47 4.39
N PHE A 29 -25.91 -14.62 3.07
CA PHE A 29 -25.86 -13.50 2.13
C PHE A 29 -27.14 -12.67 2.19
N LYS A 30 -28.32 -13.30 2.24
CA LYS A 30 -29.60 -12.61 2.37
C LYS A 30 -29.69 -11.81 3.67
N ILE A 31 -29.31 -12.39 4.82
CA ILE A 31 -29.30 -11.71 6.13
C ILE A 31 -28.33 -10.53 6.14
N ARG A 32 -27.19 -10.66 5.44
CA ARG A 32 -26.16 -9.61 5.37
C ARG A 32 -26.31 -8.68 4.18
N ASN A 33 -27.39 -8.80 3.42
CA ASN A 33 -27.67 -8.05 2.20
C ASN A 33 -26.54 -8.10 1.15
N LEU A 34 -25.86 -9.25 1.01
CA LEU A 34 -24.74 -9.49 0.10
C LEU A 34 -25.22 -9.96 -1.28
N SER A 35 -26.12 -9.20 -1.91
CA SER A 35 -26.68 -9.57 -3.23
C SER A 35 -25.62 -9.69 -4.33
N SER A 36 -24.56 -8.87 -4.27
CA SER A 36 -23.43 -8.93 -5.21
C SER A 36 -22.63 -10.23 -5.15
N PHE A 37 -22.79 -11.02 -4.08
CA PHE A 37 -22.10 -12.30 -3.88
C PHE A 37 -22.93 -13.50 -4.39
N TYR A 38 -24.16 -13.28 -4.86
CA TYR A 38 -25.04 -14.33 -5.36
C TYR A 38 -24.48 -15.12 -6.55
N PRO A 39 -23.69 -14.55 -7.48
CA PRO A 39 -23.06 -15.31 -8.57
C PRO A 39 -22.12 -16.43 -8.10
N TYR A 40 -21.67 -16.38 -6.84
CA TYR A 40 -20.78 -17.38 -6.27
C TYR A 40 -21.51 -18.49 -5.50
N ILE A 41 -22.85 -18.44 -5.41
CA ILE A 41 -23.65 -19.49 -4.76
C ILE A 41 -23.40 -20.83 -5.46
N GLY A 42 -23.26 -21.90 -4.69
CA GLY A 42 -22.97 -23.24 -5.20
C GLY A 42 -21.47 -23.54 -5.35
N LYS A 43 -20.58 -22.64 -4.89
CA LYS A 43 -19.15 -22.92 -4.73
C LYS A 43 -18.80 -23.33 -3.30
N HIS A 44 -17.60 -23.87 -3.13
CA HIS A 44 -17.05 -24.22 -1.82
C HIS A 44 -16.50 -22.97 -1.10
N PHE A 45 -16.97 -22.73 0.13
CA PHE A 45 -16.58 -21.56 0.92
C PHE A 45 -16.01 -21.93 2.28
N PHE A 46 -14.96 -21.21 2.66
CA PHE A 46 -14.52 -21.03 4.03
C PHE A 46 -14.97 -19.65 4.51
N LEU A 47 -15.80 -19.61 5.55
CA LEU A 47 -16.28 -18.37 6.15
C LEU A 47 -15.57 -18.11 7.48
N SER A 48 -14.89 -16.97 7.59
CA SER A 48 -14.43 -16.46 8.88
C SER A 48 -15.64 -16.05 9.72
N TYR A 49 -15.90 -16.74 10.84
CA TYR A 49 -16.99 -16.39 11.75
C TYR A 49 -16.63 -15.19 12.64
N GLN A 50 -15.34 -15.03 12.92
CA GLN A 50 -14.83 -13.96 13.75
C GLN A 50 -14.53 -12.70 12.92
N LEU A 51 -14.91 -11.54 13.47
CA LEU A 51 -14.52 -10.24 12.95
C LEU A 51 -13.00 -10.13 12.93
N ILE A 52 -12.40 -9.88 11.77
CA ILE A 52 -10.93 -9.86 11.63
C ILE A 52 -10.27 -8.83 12.57
N ASN A 53 -10.94 -7.72 12.88
CA ASN A 53 -10.44 -6.72 13.84
C ASN A 53 -10.16 -7.28 15.24
N LYS A 54 -10.80 -8.40 15.63
CA LYS A 54 -10.63 -9.07 16.93
C LYS A 54 -9.45 -10.06 16.96
N ILE A 55 -8.87 -10.38 15.82
CA ILE A 55 -7.81 -11.36 15.70
C ILE A 55 -6.47 -10.69 16.02
N ARG A 56 -5.72 -11.23 17.00
CA ARG A 56 -4.46 -10.63 17.46
C ARG A 56 -3.35 -10.80 16.42
N TYR A 57 -3.19 -12.02 15.90
CA TYR A 57 -2.14 -12.41 14.95
C TYR A 57 -2.76 -12.67 13.56
N ILE A 58 -3.22 -11.62 12.89
CA ILE A 58 -3.95 -11.71 11.62
C ILE A 58 -3.14 -12.42 10.53
N ASN A 59 -1.83 -12.18 10.46
CA ASN A 59 -0.99 -12.88 9.49
C ASN A 59 -0.99 -14.38 9.77
N ASN A 60 -0.69 -14.81 11.01
CA ASN A 60 -0.72 -16.23 11.38
C ASN A 60 -2.10 -16.86 11.11
N TYR A 61 -3.18 -16.11 11.36
CA TYR A 61 -4.53 -16.53 11.00
C TYR A 61 -4.67 -16.77 9.49
N PHE A 62 -4.31 -15.81 8.64
CA PHE A 62 -4.36 -15.97 7.18
C PHE A 62 -3.44 -17.09 6.68
N LYS A 63 -2.22 -17.22 7.22
CA LYS A 63 -1.30 -18.32 6.94
C LYS A 63 -1.96 -19.68 7.18
N THR A 64 -2.62 -19.81 8.32
CA THR A 64 -3.28 -21.04 8.72
C THR A 64 -4.51 -21.31 7.86
N VAL A 65 -5.28 -20.28 7.51
CA VAL A 65 -6.41 -20.43 6.58
C VAL A 65 -5.91 -20.86 5.20
N ASN A 66 -4.82 -20.27 4.68
CA ASN A 66 -4.22 -20.63 3.39
C ASN A 66 -3.78 -22.11 3.36
N SER A 67 -3.25 -22.65 4.47
CA SER A 67 -2.88 -24.07 4.53
C SER A 67 -4.07 -25.03 4.49
N TYR A 68 -5.28 -24.58 4.84
CA TYR A 68 -6.48 -25.42 4.80
C TYR A 68 -7.28 -25.32 3.50
N ILE A 69 -7.22 -24.17 2.82
CA ILE A 69 -8.00 -23.89 1.62
C ILE A 69 -7.32 -24.46 0.38
N LYS A 70 -8.09 -25.07 -0.51
CA LYS A 70 -7.66 -25.49 -1.86
C LYS A 70 -7.77 -24.33 -2.85
N LYS A 71 -7.03 -24.39 -3.97
CA LYS A 71 -6.98 -23.31 -4.97
C LYS A 71 -8.35 -22.89 -5.55
N GLU A 72 -9.28 -23.83 -5.65
CA GLU A 72 -10.61 -23.60 -6.23
C GLU A 72 -11.63 -23.06 -5.22
N GLU A 73 -11.31 -23.13 -3.92
CA GLU A 73 -12.19 -22.76 -2.83
C GLU A 73 -12.08 -21.27 -2.50
N PHE A 74 -13.20 -20.71 -2.07
CA PHE A 74 -13.29 -19.30 -1.72
C PHE A 74 -13.17 -19.09 -0.22
N PHE A 75 -12.45 -18.04 0.17
CA PHE A 75 -12.38 -17.54 1.53
C PHE A 75 -13.16 -16.23 1.66
N LEU A 76 -14.23 -16.27 2.45
CA LEU A 76 -15.04 -15.11 2.80
C LEU A 76 -14.70 -14.63 4.21
N LEU A 77 -14.30 -13.38 4.32
CA LEU A 77 -13.99 -12.71 5.58
C LEU A 77 -14.68 -11.35 5.66
N TYR A 78 -14.79 -10.82 6.88
CA TYR A 78 -15.39 -9.51 7.10
C TYR A 78 -14.73 -8.74 8.25
N PHE A 79 -14.73 -7.42 8.14
CA PHE A 79 -14.13 -6.53 9.14
C PHE A 79 -14.86 -5.19 9.24
N GLU A 80 -14.83 -4.57 10.42
CA GLU A 80 -15.39 -3.23 10.64
C GLU A 80 -14.45 -2.21 9.98
N THR A 81 -15.01 -1.37 9.11
CA THR A 81 -14.24 -0.33 8.44
C THR A 81 -13.88 0.81 9.40
N PHE A 82 -12.80 1.52 9.11
CA PHE A 82 -12.45 2.74 9.85
C PHE A 82 -13.58 3.77 9.85
N GLN A 83 -14.28 3.91 8.71
CA GLN A 83 -15.39 4.86 8.55
C GLN A 83 -16.58 4.50 9.45
N ALA A 84 -16.95 3.22 9.52
CA ALA A 84 -18.01 2.75 10.40
C ALA A 84 -17.65 2.96 11.88
N ARG A 85 -16.40 2.65 12.26
CA ARG A 85 -15.91 2.92 13.61
C ARG A 85 -15.96 4.42 13.92
N LYS A 86 -15.55 5.28 12.98
CA LYS A 86 -15.57 6.74 13.15
C LYS A 86 -17.00 7.26 13.35
N LYS A 87 -17.98 6.72 12.60
CA LYS A 87 -19.41 7.02 12.81
C LYS A 87 -19.88 6.58 14.20
N ARG A 88 -19.51 5.38 14.65
CA ARG A 88 -19.83 4.83 15.98
C ARG A 88 -19.17 5.60 17.13
N LEU A 89 -17.94 6.08 16.94
CA LEU A 89 -17.18 6.86 17.92
C LEU A 89 -17.45 8.37 17.81
N HIS A 90 -18.23 8.82 16.82
CA HIS A 90 -18.70 10.20 16.79
C HIS A 90 -19.71 10.41 17.91
N TYR A 91 -19.17 10.69 19.10
CA TYR A 91 -19.88 11.30 20.21
C TYR A 91 -20.58 12.56 19.73
N LYS A 92 -21.86 12.72 20.09
CA LYS A 92 -22.63 13.97 19.99
C LYS A 92 -22.09 15.06 20.96
N LYS A 93 -20.79 15.38 20.93
CA LYS A 93 -20.17 16.40 21.82
C LYS A 93 -19.40 17.45 21.02
N LEU A 94 -19.32 18.66 21.60
CA LEU A 94 -18.84 19.93 21.03
C LEU A 94 -17.61 19.80 20.10
N LEU A 95 -17.59 20.64 19.04
CA LEU A 95 -16.59 20.65 17.95
C LEU A 95 -15.13 20.62 18.41
N ILE A 96 -14.76 21.30 19.50
CA ILE A 96 -13.37 21.40 19.98
C ILE A 96 -12.90 20.07 20.59
N PHE A 97 -13.73 19.43 21.42
CA PHE A 97 -13.42 18.12 22.02
C PHE A 97 -13.32 17.01 20.97
N LYS A 98 -14.02 17.15 19.84
CA LYS A 98 -13.95 16.21 18.71
C LYS A 98 -12.54 16.13 18.12
N TYR A 99 -11.85 17.25 17.89
CA TYR A 99 -10.48 17.22 17.34
C TYR A 99 -9.49 16.60 18.33
N PHE A 100 -9.64 16.91 19.62
CA PHE A 100 -8.83 16.33 20.68
C PHE A 100 -9.00 14.81 20.77
N LEU A 101 -10.24 14.31 20.80
CA LEU A 101 -10.52 12.87 20.82
C LEU A 101 -10.00 12.15 19.58
N ILE A 102 -10.12 12.75 18.39
CA ILE A 102 -9.57 12.18 17.15
C ILE A 102 -8.05 12.11 17.20
N PHE A 103 -7.39 13.14 17.74
CA PHE A 103 -5.93 13.18 17.89
C PHE A 103 -5.43 12.08 18.84
N PHE A 104 -6.06 11.92 20.01
CA PHE A 104 -5.70 10.84 20.94
C PHE A 104 -6.06 9.45 20.41
N ASP A 105 -7.21 9.28 19.74
CA ASP A 105 -7.55 8.02 19.07
C ASP A 105 -6.52 7.66 17.98
N PHE A 106 -6.01 8.66 17.25
CA PHE A 106 -4.91 8.48 16.30
C PHE A 106 -3.61 8.05 17.00
N ILE A 107 -3.19 8.75 18.06
CA ILE A 107 -1.96 8.39 18.79
C ILE A 107 -2.06 6.97 19.35
N ILE A 108 -3.15 6.67 20.06
CA ILE A 108 -3.37 5.36 20.68
C ILE A 108 -3.43 4.28 19.60
N ASN A 109 -4.19 4.45 18.51
CA ASN A 109 -4.37 3.37 17.53
C ASN A 109 -3.28 3.26 16.47
N ARG A 110 -2.51 4.32 16.23
CA ARG A 110 -1.53 4.35 15.13
C ARG A 110 -0.09 4.43 15.62
N VAL A 111 0.17 5.10 16.73
CA VAL A 111 1.52 5.34 17.26
C VAL A 111 1.89 4.30 18.32
N PHE A 112 1.05 4.12 19.35
CA PHE A 112 1.36 3.20 20.47
C PHE A 112 1.65 1.75 20.05
N PRO A 113 0.96 1.13 19.07
CA PRO A 113 1.25 -0.26 18.67
C PRO A 113 2.65 -0.43 18.07
N LYS A 114 3.29 0.66 17.63
CA LYS A 114 4.54 0.67 16.89
C LYS A 114 5.76 0.99 17.76
N ILE A 115 5.55 1.53 18.96
CA ILE A 115 6.61 1.88 19.91
C ILE A 115 6.77 0.72 20.91
N LYS A 116 8.00 0.26 21.11
CA LYS A 116 8.31 -0.78 22.12
C LYS A 116 7.91 -0.26 23.51
N GLY A 117 7.20 -1.05 24.30
CA GLY A 117 6.69 -0.68 25.62
C GLY A 117 5.25 -0.14 25.58
N LEU A 118 4.97 0.87 24.75
CA LEU A 118 3.60 1.39 24.56
C LEU A 118 2.67 0.39 23.87
N ASN A 119 3.24 -0.56 23.11
CA ASN A 119 2.48 -1.64 22.49
C ASN A 119 1.77 -2.52 23.54
N TYR A 120 2.39 -2.79 24.70
CA TYR A 120 1.78 -3.56 25.79
C TYR A 120 0.55 -2.84 26.36
N LEU A 121 0.68 -1.54 26.66
CA LEU A 121 -0.42 -0.70 27.13
C LEU A 121 -1.57 -0.63 26.12
N TYR A 122 -1.24 -0.47 24.83
CA TYR A 122 -2.21 -0.51 23.74
C TYR A 122 -3.04 -1.80 23.73
N TYR A 123 -2.38 -2.97 23.79
CA TYR A 123 -3.09 -4.26 23.76
C TYR A 123 -3.93 -4.51 25.00
N LYS A 124 -3.46 -4.06 26.18
CA LYS A 124 -4.20 -4.16 27.44
C LYS A 124 -5.45 -3.26 27.42
N MET A 125 -5.34 -2.04 26.91
CA MET A 125 -6.41 -1.05 26.92
C MET A 125 -7.53 -1.34 25.91
N LEU A 126 -7.21 -1.89 24.73
CA LEU A 126 -8.19 -2.07 23.66
C LEU A 126 -8.92 -3.41 23.62
N LYS A 127 -8.66 -4.33 24.57
CA LYS A 127 -9.33 -5.66 24.65
C LYS A 127 -9.48 -6.33 23.27
N ASN A 128 -8.42 -6.31 22.45
CA ASN A 128 -8.38 -6.85 21.08
C ASN A 128 -9.22 -6.13 20.00
N LYS A 129 -9.74 -4.91 20.18
CA LYS A 129 -10.45 -4.17 19.11
C LYS A 129 -9.50 -3.28 18.29
N ARG A 130 -8.70 -3.88 17.41
CA ARG A 130 -7.71 -3.15 16.60
C ARG A 130 -8.37 -2.36 15.47
N VAL A 131 -7.86 -1.16 15.24
CA VAL A 131 -8.25 -0.33 14.09
C VAL A 131 -7.31 -0.62 12.95
N LEU A 132 -7.85 -1.20 11.90
CA LEU A 132 -7.10 -1.52 10.70
C LEU A 132 -7.79 -0.84 9.54
N SER A 133 -7.00 -0.28 8.62
CA SER A 133 -7.56 0.22 7.38
C SER A 133 -7.91 -0.94 6.47
N LYS A 134 -8.83 -0.68 5.54
CA LYS A 134 -9.14 -1.60 4.45
C LYS A 134 -7.88 -2.03 3.71
N ALA A 135 -7.01 -1.08 3.34
CA ALA A 135 -5.72 -1.36 2.70
C ALA A 135 -4.81 -2.27 3.53
N GLU A 136 -4.80 -2.14 4.85
CA GLU A 136 -3.96 -2.97 5.71
C GLU A 136 -4.48 -4.41 5.80
N ILE A 137 -5.78 -4.62 5.90
CA ILE A 137 -6.36 -5.98 5.93
C ILE A 137 -6.22 -6.66 4.57
N LEU A 138 -6.61 -5.98 3.49
CA LEU A 138 -6.48 -6.51 2.13
C LEU A 138 -5.01 -6.79 1.79
N GLY A 139 -4.11 -5.88 2.15
CA GLY A 139 -2.68 -6.06 1.93
C GLY A 139 -2.11 -7.27 2.67
N ARG A 140 -2.52 -7.50 3.93
CA ARG A 140 -2.16 -8.70 4.67
C ARG A 140 -2.72 -9.96 4.01
N LEU A 141 -3.94 -9.92 3.52
CA LEU A 141 -4.56 -11.04 2.84
C LEU A 141 -3.72 -11.45 1.62
N VAL A 142 -3.41 -10.49 0.73
CA VAL A 142 -2.59 -10.75 -0.46
C VAL A 142 -1.18 -11.20 -0.10
N ALA A 143 -0.56 -10.58 0.90
CA ALA A 143 0.77 -10.95 1.37
C ALA A 143 0.87 -12.37 1.95
N ASN A 144 -0.26 -12.99 2.31
CA ASN A 144 -0.34 -14.38 2.79
C ASN A 144 -0.93 -15.32 1.72
N GLY A 145 -0.72 -15.02 0.44
CA GLY A 145 -0.97 -15.93 -0.68
C GLY A 145 -2.41 -15.97 -1.17
N PHE A 146 -3.21 -14.95 -0.88
CA PHE A 146 -4.58 -14.85 -1.39
C PHE A 146 -4.70 -13.85 -2.54
N GLU A 147 -5.63 -14.10 -3.43
CA GLU A 147 -6.10 -13.15 -4.43
C GLU A 147 -7.46 -12.59 -4.00
N ILE A 148 -7.65 -11.28 -4.14
CA ILE A 148 -8.93 -10.63 -3.86
C ILE A 148 -9.80 -10.76 -5.10
N VAL A 149 -10.92 -11.47 -4.98
CA VAL A 149 -11.90 -11.63 -6.06
C VAL A 149 -12.90 -10.48 -6.05
N HIS A 150 -13.42 -10.17 -4.87
CA HIS A 150 -14.45 -9.15 -4.69
C HIS A 150 -14.40 -8.59 -3.28
N PHE A 151 -14.77 -7.33 -3.10
CA PHE A 151 -15.13 -6.82 -1.78
C PHE A 151 -16.28 -5.84 -1.89
N GLU A 152 -17.01 -5.68 -0.80
CA GLU A 152 -18.07 -4.68 -0.69
C GLU A 152 -18.17 -4.14 0.73
N ASN A 153 -18.62 -2.90 0.86
CA ASN A 153 -18.91 -2.29 2.17
C ASN A 153 -20.42 -2.25 2.39
N ILE A 154 -20.90 -2.99 3.38
CA ILE A 154 -22.33 -3.07 3.74
C ILE A 154 -22.48 -2.89 5.25
N ASP A 155 -23.36 -1.98 5.67
CA ASP A 155 -23.67 -1.68 7.08
C ASP A 155 -22.43 -1.43 7.96
N GLY A 156 -21.41 -0.79 7.36
CA GLY A 156 -20.16 -0.45 8.04
C GLY A 156 -19.12 -1.58 8.13
N PHE A 157 -19.45 -2.77 7.63
CA PHE A 157 -18.51 -3.88 7.46
C PHE A 157 -18.02 -3.96 6.02
N CYS A 158 -16.75 -4.31 5.84
CA CYS A 158 -16.21 -4.70 4.55
C CYS A 158 -16.18 -6.22 4.49
N TYR A 159 -16.90 -6.79 3.54
CA TYR A 159 -16.88 -8.21 3.20
C TYR A 159 -15.91 -8.42 2.05
N VAL A 160 -15.04 -9.41 2.16
CA VAL A 160 -14.01 -9.70 1.15
C VAL A 160 -14.11 -11.17 0.76
N LEU A 161 -14.33 -11.39 -0.52
CA LEU A 161 -14.19 -12.68 -1.16
C LEU A 161 -12.79 -12.81 -1.74
N SER A 162 -12.12 -13.90 -1.38
CA SER A 162 -10.76 -14.17 -1.82
C SER A 162 -10.58 -15.63 -2.22
N LYS A 163 -9.55 -15.91 -2.99
CA LYS A 163 -9.12 -17.26 -3.36
C LYS A 163 -7.66 -17.46 -3.01
N LYS A 164 -7.26 -18.72 -2.87
CA LYS A 164 -5.84 -19.06 -2.70
C LYS A 164 -5.12 -18.90 -4.04
N LYS A 165 -4.06 -18.08 -4.05
CA LYS A 165 -3.19 -17.85 -5.21
C LYS A 165 -1.90 -18.68 -5.11
N GLU A 166 -1.22 -18.60 -3.97
CA GLU A 166 0.10 -19.20 -3.75
C GLU A 166 0.17 -19.93 -2.39
N GLU A 167 0.88 -21.06 -2.35
CA GLU A 167 1.14 -21.86 -1.14
C GLU A 167 2.36 -21.36 -0.36
N ASN A 168 3.43 -21.00 -1.07
CA ASN A 168 4.67 -20.49 -0.50
C ASN A 168 4.67 -18.96 -0.53
N TYR A 169 3.92 -18.35 0.38
CA TYR A 169 3.97 -16.90 0.57
C TYR A 169 5.27 -16.51 1.28
N GLY A 170 5.96 -15.49 0.78
CA GLY A 170 7.14 -14.94 1.44
C GLY A 170 6.82 -14.53 2.89
N ASN A 171 7.82 -14.52 3.77
CA ASN A 171 7.67 -13.94 5.10
C ASN A 171 7.38 -12.44 4.96
N ALA A 172 6.11 -12.08 4.83
CA ALA A 172 5.66 -10.72 4.78
C ALA A 172 5.97 -10.06 6.12
N THR A 173 7.15 -9.47 6.20
CA THR A 173 7.62 -8.78 7.40
C THR A 173 6.85 -7.48 7.52
N SER A 174 6.23 -7.26 8.67
CA SER A 174 5.50 -6.03 8.91
C SER A 174 6.44 -4.83 8.93
N SER A 175 6.44 -4.00 7.88
CA SER A 175 7.07 -2.69 7.96
C SER A 175 6.06 -1.67 8.51
N TYR A 176 5.96 -1.57 9.83
CA TYR A 176 5.19 -0.49 10.49
C TYR A 176 5.97 0.82 10.63
N GLY A 177 7.27 0.82 10.30
CA GLY A 177 8.15 1.97 10.44
C GLY A 177 7.68 3.22 9.69
N ILE A 178 7.97 4.38 10.28
CA ILE A 178 7.71 5.70 9.69
C ILE A 178 8.58 5.90 8.45
N ILE A 179 9.83 5.46 8.50
CA ILE A 179 10.73 5.47 7.36
C ILE A 179 10.53 4.18 6.55
N PHE A 180 10.29 4.36 5.26
CA PHE A 180 10.23 3.32 4.26
C PHE A 180 11.48 3.37 3.39
N LYS A 181 12.01 2.20 3.03
CA LYS A 181 13.19 2.07 2.18
C LYS A 181 12.79 1.37 0.90
N MET A 182 13.24 1.90 -0.24
CA MET A 182 13.03 1.29 -1.54
C MET A 182 14.36 1.04 -2.22
N ASN A 183 14.58 -0.18 -2.73
CA ASN A 183 15.78 -0.46 -3.52
C ASN A 183 15.67 0.20 -4.89
N ARG A 184 16.74 0.86 -5.30
CA ARG A 184 16.87 1.60 -6.56
C ARG A 184 18.24 1.36 -7.18
N ILE A 185 18.30 1.49 -8.50
CA ILE A 185 19.56 1.38 -9.24
C ILE A 185 20.25 2.74 -9.24
N GLY A 186 21.51 2.76 -8.83
CA GLY A 186 22.37 3.93 -8.73
C GLY A 186 23.58 3.88 -9.67
N LEU A 187 24.61 4.65 -9.31
CA LEU A 187 25.86 4.72 -10.06
C LEU A 187 26.52 3.33 -10.20
N GLY A 188 27.00 3.01 -11.39
CA GLY A 188 27.61 1.73 -11.73
C GLY A 188 26.63 0.55 -11.71
N GLY A 189 25.32 0.80 -11.73
CA GLY A 189 24.29 -0.24 -11.64
C GLY A 189 24.12 -0.80 -10.22
N LYS A 190 24.79 -0.23 -9.22
CA LYS A 190 24.72 -0.69 -7.83
C LYS A 190 23.36 -0.36 -7.22
N TYR A 191 22.82 -1.29 -6.45
CA TYR A 191 21.60 -1.05 -5.70
C TYR A 191 21.89 -0.21 -4.46
N PHE A 192 21.00 0.74 -4.17
CA PHE A 192 20.98 1.49 -2.92
C PHE A 192 19.56 1.62 -2.39
N SER A 193 19.43 1.89 -1.09
CA SER A 193 18.14 2.12 -0.45
C SER A 193 17.78 3.60 -0.45
N LEU A 194 16.76 3.97 -1.20
CA LEU A 194 16.16 5.30 -1.19
C LEU A 194 15.19 5.42 0.00
N TYR A 195 15.39 6.44 0.85
CA TYR A 195 14.58 6.66 2.05
C TYR A 195 13.39 7.57 1.75
N LYS A 196 12.20 7.21 2.24
CA LYS A 196 10.97 8.03 2.17
C LYS A 196 10.17 7.91 3.46
N ILE A 197 9.30 8.88 3.74
CA ILE A 197 8.28 8.74 4.78
C ILE A 197 7.16 7.85 4.25
N ARG A 198 6.71 6.91 5.07
CA ARG A 198 5.57 6.05 4.79
C ARG A 198 4.29 6.88 4.74
N THR A 199 3.80 7.12 3.54
CA THR A 199 2.54 7.80 3.27
C THR A 199 1.36 6.85 3.02
N MET A 200 1.64 5.56 2.86
CA MET A 200 0.64 4.52 2.63
C MET A 200 0.43 3.63 3.86
N HIS A 201 -0.71 2.96 3.92
CA HIS A 201 -1.00 1.97 4.95
C HIS A 201 0.00 0.79 4.90
N SER A 202 0.27 0.16 6.05
CA SER A 202 1.15 -1.01 6.09
C SER A 202 0.54 -2.16 5.27
N TYR A 203 1.38 -2.97 4.64
CA TYR A 203 1.00 -4.06 3.72
C TYR A 203 0.31 -3.62 2.41
N SER A 204 0.08 -2.33 2.20
CA SER A 204 -0.59 -1.88 0.98
C SER A 204 0.27 -1.98 -0.27
N GLU A 205 1.59 -2.16 -0.12
CA GLU A 205 2.52 -2.47 -1.20
C GLU A 205 2.11 -3.74 -1.99
N TYR A 206 1.52 -4.73 -1.32
CA TYR A 206 1.05 -5.98 -1.95
C TYR A 206 -0.22 -5.78 -2.78
N LEU A 207 -0.89 -4.64 -2.67
CA LEU A 207 -2.10 -4.33 -3.42
C LEU A 207 -1.82 -3.63 -4.76
N GLN A 208 -0.56 -3.46 -5.15
CA GLN A 208 -0.22 -2.74 -6.38
C GLN A 208 -0.91 -3.33 -7.62
N ASP A 209 -0.76 -4.63 -7.85
CA ASP A 209 -1.33 -5.31 -9.02
C ASP A 209 -2.86 -5.27 -8.99
N TYR A 210 -3.44 -5.50 -7.80
CA TYR A 210 -4.88 -5.39 -7.59
C TYR A 210 -5.40 -4.00 -7.98
N MET A 211 -4.72 -2.94 -7.55
CA MET A 211 -5.13 -1.58 -7.85
C MET A 211 -5.03 -1.25 -9.34
N ILE A 212 -3.96 -1.70 -10.01
CA ILE A 212 -3.76 -1.49 -11.44
C ILE A 212 -4.90 -2.13 -12.23
N ASN A 213 -5.26 -3.37 -11.87
CA ASN A 213 -6.29 -4.13 -12.59
C ASN A 213 -7.71 -3.56 -12.39
N GLN A 214 -7.99 -2.94 -11.24
CA GLN A 214 -9.35 -2.50 -10.89
C GLN A 214 -9.64 -1.03 -11.24
N GLU A 215 -8.74 -0.11 -10.89
CA GLU A 215 -8.98 1.33 -11.04
C GLU A 215 -8.32 1.91 -12.29
N GLY A 216 -7.33 1.21 -12.86
CA GLY A 216 -6.51 1.71 -13.95
C GLY A 216 -5.66 2.93 -13.56
N PHE A 217 -5.02 3.53 -14.56
CA PHE A 217 -4.25 4.75 -14.41
C PHE A 217 -5.08 5.99 -14.79
N ASP A 218 -4.87 7.09 -14.08
CA ASP A 218 -5.35 8.41 -14.44
C ASP A 218 -4.49 9.02 -15.56
N VAL A 219 -4.89 10.21 -16.01
CA VAL A 219 -4.22 10.97 -17.08
C VAL A 219 -2.73 11.27 -16.78
N ASN A 220 -2.33 11.20 -15.51
CA ASN A 220 -0.95 11.42 -15.06
C ASN A 220 -0.20 10.11 -14.76
N GLY A 221 -0.77 8.95 -15.09
CA GLY A 221 -0.17 7.65 -14.79
C GLY A 221 -0.28 7.24 -13.31
N LYS A 222 -1.16 7.87 -12.51
CA LYS A 222 -1.41 7.53 -11.10
C LYS A 222 -2.68 6.72 -10.96
N LEU A 223 -2.76 5.84 -9.97
CA LEU A 223 -3.98 5.07 -9.72
C LEU A 223 -5.12 6.00 -9.31
N LYS A 224 -6.26 5.89 -10.00
CA LYS A 224 -7.48 6.61 -9.64
C LYS A 224 -7.93 6.14 -8.24
N ASN A 225 -8.26 7.08 -7.35
CA ASN A 225 -8.77 6.81 -5.99
C ASN A 225 -7.97 5.78 -5.15
N ASP A 226 -6.64 5.94 -5.07
CA ASP A 226 -5.77 5.01 -4.32
C ASP A 226 -6.04 5.00 -2.79
N PHE A 227 -6.89 4.08 -2.33
CA PHE A 227 -7.25 3.90 -0.92
C PHE A 227 -6.10 3.40 -0.03
N ARG A 228 -4.93 3.10 -0.63
CA ARG A 228 -3.72 2.72 0.10
C ARG A 228 -3.03 3.92 0.72
N VAL A 229 -3.23 5.12 0.16
CA VAL A 229 -2.66 6.36 0.68
C VAL A 229 -3.45 6.80 1.91
N THR A 230 -2.72 7.18 2.95
CA THR A 230 -3.34 7.71 4.18
C THR A 230 -3.80 9.15 3.97
N PRO A 231 -4.81 9.66 4.71
CA PRO A 231 -5.24 11.05 4.59
C PRO A 231 -4.11 12.07 4.78
N TRP A 232 -3.26 11.90 5.80
CA TRP A 232 -2.06 12.73 5.98
C TRP A 232 -0.99 12.45 4.92
N GLY A 233 -0.95 11.23 4.37
CA GLY A 233 -0.07 10.88 3.27
C GLY A 233 -0.32 11.71 2.02
N HIS A 234 -1.58 12.06 1.72
CA HIS A 234 -1.90 13.01 0.65
C HIS A 234 -1.29 14.39 0.91
N PHE A 235 -1.39 14.89 2.14
CA PHE A 235 -0.78 16.16 2.53
C PHE A 235 0.75 16.11 2.42
N PHE A 236 1.37 15.03 2.89
CA PHE A 236 2.82 14.88 2.87
C PHE A 236 3.36 14.81 1.44
N ARG A 237 2.69 14.05 0.56
CA ARG A 237 3.02 13.98 -0.88
C ARG A 237 2.81 15.32 -1.58
N ARG A 238 1.74 16.06 -1.22
CA ARG A 238 1.48 17.39 -1.80
C ARG A 238 2.55 18.41 -1.43
N LEU A 239 3.17 18.27 -0.26
CA LEU A 239 4.22 19.16 0.22
C LEU A 239 5.64 18.59 0.09
N TRP A 240 5.80 17.41 -0.54
CA TRP A 240 7.08 16.69 -0.68
C TRP A 240 7.77 16.36 0.65
N ILE A 241 7.01 16.38 1.74
CA ILE A 241 7.48 16.01 3.08
C ILE A 241 7.89 14.54 3.09
N ASP A 242 7.27 13.71 2.26
CA ASP A 242 7.60 12.29 2.18
C ASP A 242 8.97 12.00 1.57
N GLU A 243 9.54 12.95 0.84
CA GLU A 243 10.86 12.84 0.23
C GLU A 243 11.98 13.42 1.09
N LEU A 244 11.67 14.11 2.20
CA LEU A 244 12.69 14.69 3.10
C LEU A 244 13.74 13.69 3.58
N PRO A 245 13.43 12.40 3.90
CA PRO A 245 14.45 11.44 4.28
C PRO A 245 15.51 11.17 3.20
N GLN A 246 15.26 11.54 1.93
CA GLN A 246 16.26 11.44 0.86
C GLN A 246 17.45 12.39 1.08
N ILE A 247 17.35 13.38 1.98
CA ILE A 247 18.51 14.17 2.41
C ILE A 247 19.61 13.27 2.99
N ILE A 248 19.24 12.17 3.65
CA ILE A 248 20.22 11.16 4.12
C ILE A 248 20.95 10.54 2.92
N ASN A 249 20.27 10.27 1.81
CA ASN A 249 20.89 9.76 0.59
C ASN A 249 21.81 10.80 -0.08
N LEU A 250 21.46 12.09 -0.02
CA LEU A 250 22.32 13.18 -0.49
C LEU A 250 23.62 13.24 0.32
N ILE A 251 23.52 13.19 1.66
CA ILE A 251 24.68 13.19 2.56
C ILE A 251 25.57 11.95 2.32
N LYS A 252 24.94 10.78 2.12
CA LYS A 252 25.65 9.52 1.78
C LYS A 252 26.24 9.50 0.38
N ARG A 253 25.95 10.50 -0.46
CA ARG A 253 26.33 10.56 -1.89
C ARG A 253 25.77 9.43 -2.75
N ASP A 254 24.67 8.80 -2.30
CA ASP A 254 23.90 7.82 -3.08
C ASP A 254 23.21 8.50 -4.27
N ILE A 255 22.72 9.72 -4.04
CA ILE A 255 22.06 10.59 -5.01
C ILE A 255 22.69 11.99 -4.99
N LYS A 256 22.37 12.81 -5.99
CA LYS A 256 22.68 14.24 -6.06
C LYS A 256 21.40 15.08 -6.20
N LEU A 257 21.52 16.40 -6.21
CA LEU A 257 20.35 17.29 -6.26
C LEU A 257 19.63 17.24 -7.61
N VAL A 258 20.35 17.37 -8.71
CA VAL A 258 19.81 17.35 -10.08
C VAL A 258 20.43 16.21 -10.86
N GLY A 259 19.60 15.40 -11.51
CA GLY A 259 20.06 14.26 -12.30
C GLY A 259 18.94 13.26 -12.60
N LEU A 260 19.30 12.17 -13.29
CA LEU A 260 18.37 11.11 -13.69
C LEU A 260 17.65 10.52 -12.47
N ARG A 261 16.33 10.33 -12.52
CA ARG A 261 15.58 9.84 -11.35
C ARG A 261 16.06 8.42 -10.98
N PRO A 262 16.18 8.06 -9.69
CA PRO A 262 16.45 6.67 -9.31
C PRO A 262 15.24 5.79 -9.63
N VAL A 263 15.47 4.72 -10.40
CA VAL A 263 14.42 3.81 -10.91
C VAL A 263 14.46 2.44 -10.23
N SER A 264 13.31 1.76 -10.18
CA SER A 264 13.24 0.36 -9.75
C SER A 264 13.86 -0.56 -10.79
N LYS A 265 14.18 -1.81 -10.39
CA LYS A 265 14.65 -2.85 -11.31
C LYS A 265 13.67 -3.07 -12.48
N SER A 266 12.40 -3.25 -12.16
CA SER A 266 11.33 -3.44 -13.17
C SER A 266 11.24 -2.29 -14.18
N TYR A 267 11.34 -1.05 -13.71
CA TYR A 267 11.33 0.12 -14.61
C TYR A 267 12.61 0.21 -15.42
N TYR A 268 13.77 -0.13 -14.84
CA TYR A 268 15.02 -0.14 -15.56
C TYR A 268 15.05 -1.17 -16.69
N GLU A 269 14.39 -2.33 -16.49
CA GLU A 269 14.33 -3.41 -17.49
C GLU A 269 13.53 -3.03 -18.74
N ILE A 270 12.50 -2.20 -18.62
CA ILE A 270 11.70 -1.73 -19.76
C ILE A 270 12.31 -0.56 -20.53
N LEU A 271 13.40 0.03 -20.05
CA LEU A 271 14.05 1.16 -20.74
C LEU A 271 14.79 0.70 -22.00
N PRO A 272 15.01 1.61 -22.97
CA PRO A 272 15.93 1.35 -24.08
C PRO A 272 17.37 1.02 -23.62
N GLU A 273 18.05 0.09 -24.29
CA GLU A 273 19.39 -0.38 -23.90
C GLU A 273 20.48 0.71 -23.93
N ASP A 274 20.40 1.64 -24.88
CA ASP A 274 21.26 2.82 -24.93
C ASP A 274 21.15 3.64 -23.63
N LEU A 275 19.92 3.86 -23.18
CA LEU A 275 19.63 4.65 -21.99
C LEU A 275 20.00 3.89 -20.72
N LYS A 276 19.78 2.57 -20.65
CA LYS A 276 20.22 1.74 -19.52
C LYS A 276 21.72 1.89 -19.25
N LYS A 277 22.53 1.75 -20.31
CA LYS A 277 24.00 1.89 -20.24
C LYS A 277 24.44 3.30 -19.90
N ALA A 278 23.74 4.31 -20.40
CA ALA A 278 24.06 5.70 -20.10
C ALA A 278 23.69 6.10 -18.67
N ARG A 279 22.53 5.65 -18.15
CA ARG A 279 22.04 5.97 -16.80
C ARG A 279 23.04 5.58 -15.71
N ILE A 280 23.59 4.37 -15.79
CA ILE A 280 24.49 3.84 -14.76
C ILE A 280 25.83 4.57 -14.69
N LYS A 281 26.17 5.39 -15.69
CA LYS A 281 27.39 6.22 -15.66
C LYS A 281 27.25 7.45 -14.76
N TYR A 282 26.02 7.83 -14.41
CA TYR A 282 25.74 9.03 -13.64
C TYR A 282 25.09 8.70 -12.30
N ARG A 283 25.41 9.50 -11.27
CA ARG A 283 24.68 9.44 -10.00
C ARG A 283 23.23 9.91 -10.22
N PRO A 284 22.22 9.21 -9.70
CA PRO A 284 20.84 9.66 -9.78
C PRO A 284 20.60 11.00 -9.08
N GLY A 285 19.57 11.72 -9.50
CA GLY A 285 19.17 13.00 -8.94
C GLY A 285 17.83 12.97 -8.21
N LEU A 286 17.68 13.85 -7.22
CA LEU A 286 16.40 14.14 -6.58
C LEU A 286 15.42 14.80 -7.57
N ILE A 287 15.91 15.83 -8.26
CA ILE A 287 15.17 16.57 -9.29
C ILE A 287 15.51 15.99 -10.66
N ALA A 288 14.49 15.44 -11.31
CA ALA A 288 14.61 14.77 -12.59
C ALA A 288 14.57 15.75 -13.79
N PRO A 289 15.21 15.41 -14.93
CA PRO A 289 15.28 16.29 -16.09
C PRO A 289 13.93 16.74 -16.64
N TYR A 290 12.91 15.87 -16.65
CA TYR A 290 11.57 16.25 -17.14
C TYR A 290 10.92 17.37 -16.31
N VAL A 291 11.29 17.50 -15.02
CA VAL A 291 10.86 18.62 -14.16
C VAL A 291 11.65 19.87 -14.52
N CYS A 292 12.97 19.75 -14.68
CA CYS A 292 13.84 20.86 -15.05
C CYS A 292 13.47 21.46 -16.41
N LEU A 293 13.16 20.61 -17.39
CA LEU A 293 12.89 21.02 -18.77
C LEU A 293 11.40 21.18 -19.09
N ASN A 294 10.52 20.94 -18.11
CA ASN A 294 9.07 20.98 -18.25
C ASN A 294 8.50 20.00 -19.31
N TYR A 295 9.11 18.83 -19.48
CA TYR A 295 8.59 17.79 -20.36
C TYR A 295 7.29 17.16 -19.80
N PRO A 296 6.43 16.56 -20.65
CA PRO A 296 5.31 15.75 -20.21
C PRO A 296 5.76 14.58 -19.32
N THR A 297 4.89 14.13 -18.42
CA THR A 297 5.16 12.97 -17.54
C THR A 297 4.83 11.62 -18.20
N THR A 298 4.73 11.59 -19.53
CA THR A 298 4.59 10.36 -20.31
C THR A 298 5.92 9.60 -20.36
N PHE A 299 5.86 8.31 -20.70
CA PHE A 299 7.06 7.48 -20.77
C PHE A 299 8.08 8.04 -21.79
N GLU A 300 7.59 8.46 -22.95
CA GLU A 300 8.39 9.08 -24.01
C GLU A 300 8.98 10.42 -23.56
N GLY A 301 8.18 11.28 -22.92
CA GLY A 301 8.64 12.58 -22.44
C GLY A 301 9.71 12.47 -21.36
N ILE A 302 9.62 11.46 -20.48
CA ILE A 302 10.65 11.17 -19.50
C ILE A 302 11.94 10.73 -20.20
N ILE A 303 11.87 9.76 -21.12
CA ILE A 303 13.03 9.25 -21.86
C ILE A 303 13.75 10.36 -22.62
N GLU A 304 13.00 11.21 -23.32
CA GLU A 304 13.58 12.29 -24.11
C GLU A 304 14.29 13.32 -23.22
N SER A 305 13.67 13.71 -22.11
CA SER A 305 14.29 14.62 -21.13
C SER A 305 15.58 14.04 -20.53
N GLU A 306 15.63 12.73 -20.31
CA GLU A 306 16.81 12.05 -19.77
C GLU A 306 17.92 11.97 -20.80
N ARG A 307 17.61 11.66 -22.07
CA ARG A 307 18.58 11.70 -23.17
C ARG A 307 19.19 13.09 -23.34
N LYS A 308 18.35 14.14 -23.33
CA LYS A 308 18.79 15.53 -23.41
C LYS A 308 19.72 15.90 -22.26
N TYR A 309 19.36 15.52 -21.03
CA TYR A 309 20.21 15.75 -19.87
C TYR A 309 21.56 15.05 -19.98
N ILE A 310 21.59 13.80 -20.43
CA ILE A 310 22.84 13.04 -20.62
C ILE A 310 23.74 13.71 -21.66
N GLN A 311 23.16 14.16 -22.78
CA GLN A 311 23.88 14.88 -23.83
C GLN A 311 24.43 16.24 -23.33
N ASP A 312 23.63 17.00 -22.61
CA ASP A 312 24.07 18.27 -22.02
C ASP A 312 25.15 18.05 -20.96
N LYS A 313 25.05 16.95 -20.20
CA LYS A 313 26.02 16.58 -19.16
C LYS A 313 27.34 16.11 -19.75
N SER A 314 27.33 15.40 -20.87
CA SER A 314 28.56 15.00 -21.56
C SER A 314 29.28 16.20 -22.19
N LYS A 315 28.53 17.19 -22.68
CA LYS A 315 29.11 18.42 -23.24
C LYS A 315 29.65 19.35 -22.15
N ASN A 316 28.89 19.55 -21.07
CA ASN A 316 29.23 20.47 -19.98
C ASN A 316 29.07 19.79 -18.60
N PRO A 317 30.07 18.99 -18.16
CA PRO A 317 29.95 18.19 -16.94
C PRO A 317 29.71 18.99 -15.67
N TYR A 318 30.26 20.19 -15.54
CA TYR A 318 30.19 20.97 -14.30
C TYR A 318 28.96 21.88 -14.23
N PHE A 319 28.62 22.56 -15.34
CA PHE A 319 27.58 23.60 -15.35
C PHE A 319 26.15 23.08 -15.59
N THR A 320 25.99 21.93 -16.24
CA THR A 320 24.65 21.41 -16.60
C THR A 320 23.74 21.22 -15.39
N ASP A 321 24.26 20.74 -14.26
CA ASP A 321 23.43 20.51 -13.06
C ASP A 321 22.94 21.83 -12.46
N ILE A 322 23.77 22.87 -12.46
CA ILE A 322 23.43 24.21 -11.96
C ILE A 322 22.35 24.84 -12.86
N LYS A 323 22.55 24.77 -14.19
CA LYS A 323 21.58 25.27 -15.16
C LYS A 323 20.20 24.61 -14.99
N TYR A 324 20.19 23.27 -14.89
CA TYR A 324 18.96 22.51 -14.71
C TYR A 324 18.31 22.75 -13.34
N PHE A 325 19.09 23.03 -12.30
CA PHE A 325 18.57 23.43 -10.99
C PHE A 325 17.73 24.71 -11.10
N PHE A 326 18.26 25.76 -11.72
CA PHE A 326 17.52 27.02 -11.88
C PHE A 326 16.27 26.86 -12.75
N PHE A 327 16.34 26.04 -13.81
CA PHE A 327 15.14 25.71 -14.59
C PHE A 327 14.08 24.98 -13.76
N ALA A 328 14.49 24.05 -12.90
CA ALA A 328 13.57 23.37 -12.00
C ALA A 328 12.92 24.35 -11.00
N VAL A 329 13.72 25.24 -10.39
CA VAL A 329 13.20 26.27 -9.46
C VAL A 329 12.15 27.14 -10.15
N TYR A 330 12.45 27.64 -11.36
CA TYR A 330 11.52 28.43 -12.15
C TYR A 330 10.22 27.65 -12.46
N ASN A 331 10.33 26.41 -12.93
CA ASN A 331 9.15 25.61 -13.29
C ASN A 331 8.31 25.22 -12.07
N ILE A 332 8.92 24.95 -10.91
CA ILE A 332 8.21 24.59 -9.69
C ILE A 332 7.46 25.79 -9.11
N LEU A 333 8.13 26.95 -9.03
CA LEU A 333 7.56 28.15 -8.40
C LEU A 333 6.55 28.87 -9.30
N ILE A 334 6.84 28.99 -10.60
CA ILE A 334 6.04 29.83 -11.51
C ILE A 334 5.04 29.00 -12.30
N LYS A 335 5.45 27.84 -12.83
CA LYS A 335 4.58 26.98 -13.64
C LYS A 335 3.84 25.91 -12.81
N GLY A 336 4.08 25.86 -11.50
CA GLY A 336 3.49 24.86 -10.62
C GLY A 336 3.85 23.41 -10.98
N LYS A 337 4.91 23.18 -11.76
CA LYS A 337 5.33 21.85 -12.20
C LYS A 337 5.78 21.05 -10.99
N ARG A 338 5.29 19.82 -10.84
CA ARG A 338 5.70 18.91 -9.76
C ARG A 338 6.25 17.62 -10.34
N SER A 339 7.30 17.08 -9.72
CA SER A 339 7.70 15.68 -9.89
C SER A 339 6.51 14.78 -9.52
N ALA A 340 6.14 13.91 -10.46
CA ALA A 340 5.02 12.99 -10.36
C ALA A 340 5.10 12.06 -9.13
#